data_AF-A0A1S3MTH4-F1
#
_entry.id   AF-A0A1S3MTH4-F1
#
_cell.length_a   1.000
_cell.length_b   1.000
_cell.length_c   1.000
_cell.angle_alpha   90.00
_cell.angle_beta   90.00
_cell.angle_gamma   90.00
#
_symmetry.space_group_name_H-M   'P 1'
#
loop_
_entity.id
_entity.type
_entity.pdbx_description
1 polymer ?
#
loop_
_entity_poly.entity_id
_entity_poly.type
_entity_poly.pdbx_seq_one_letter_code
_entity_poly.pdbx_strand_id
1 'polypeptide(L)'
;MCKVFKRPFSEPAANIGVWQLAFEAMSVIAVVTNCALIGMSPQVKSYFPESETQLILWVVGFEHFLLASKFILTFVIPDVPKHIQIKLSRLEFESLEALKKRVSLTD
;
A
#
# COMPACT_ATOMS: atom_id res chain seq x y z
N MET A 1 27.71 4.41 -2.88
CA MET A 1 28.26 3.60 -1.77
C MET A 1 29.75 3.29 -1.93
N CYS A 2 30.26 2.89 -3.10
CA CYS A 2 31.59 2.28 -3.22
C CYS A 2 32.82 3.20 -3.04
N LYS A 3 32.67 4.53 -3.09
CA LYS A 3 33.81 5.48 -3.06
C LYS A 3 33.85 6.42 -1.85
N VAL A 4 32.78 6.47 -1.06
CA VAL A 4 32.61 7.46 0.02
C VAL A 4 32.36 6.79 1.37
N PHE A 5 31.53 5.74 1.40
CA PHE A 5 31.16 5.07 2.63
C PHE A 5 32.00 3.81 2.84
N LYS A 6 32.32 3.50 4.10
CA LYS A 6 32.84 2.18 4.46
C LYS A 6 31.77 1.11 4.19
N ARG A 7 32.19 -0.13 3.92
CA ARG A 7 31.27 -1.25 3.68
C ARG A 7 30.36 -1.43 4.92
N PRO A 8 29.03 -1.32 4.77
CA PRO A 8 28.11 -1.55 5.88
C PRO A 8 28.03 -3.04 6.23
N PHE A 9 27.63 -3.33 7.47
CA PHE A 9 27.28 -4.70 7.86
C PHE A 9 25.97 -5.12 7.19
N SER A 10 25.89 -6.39 6.81
CA SER A 10 24.70 -6.94 6.16
C SER A 10 23.62 -7.19 7.21
N GLU A 11 22.49 -6.51 7.07
CA GLU A 11 21.30 -6.76 7.88
C GLU A 11 20.23 -7.45 7.01
N PRO A 12 19.76 -8.65 7.37
CA PRO A 12 18.70 -9.30 6.62
C PRO A 12 17.36 -8.58 6.85
N ALA A 13 16.74 -8.10 5.77
CA ALA A 13 15.44 -7.46 5.80
C ALA A 13 14.51 -8.11 4.76
N ALA A 14 13.27 -8.39 5.15
CA ALA A 14 12.26 -8.98 4.27
C ALA A 14 11.44 -7.92 3.51
N ASN A 15 11.44 -6.68 3.97
CA ASN A 15 10.69 -5.55 3.41
C ASN A 15 11.36 -4.21 3.77
N ILE A 16 10.79 -3.11 3.28
CA ILE A 16 11.27 -1.75 3.54
C ILE A 16 10.87 -1.20 4.93
N GLY A 17 10.10 -1.97 5.71
CA GLY A 17 9.63 -1.59 7.04
C GLY A 17 8.57 -0.47 7.03
N VAL A 18 8.64 0.42 8.02
CA VAL A 18 7.68 1.52 8.26
C VAL A 18 7.52 2.48 7.07
N TRP A 19 8.51 2.52 6.18
CA TRP A 19 8.46 3.35 4.98
C TRP A 19 7.27 2.99 4.07
N GLN A 20 6.83 1.73 4.07
CA GLN A 20 5.63 1.32 3.33
C GLN A 20 4.40 2.11 3.79
N LEU A 21 4.15 2.14 5.10
CA LEU A 21 3.06 2.90 5.70
C LEU A 21 3.21 4.40 5.44
N ALA A 22 4.43 4.92 5.47
CA ALA A 22 4.69 6.33 5.18
C ALA A 22 4.31 6.68 3.73
N PHE A 23 4.70 5.87 2.75
CA PHE A 23 4.32 6.08 1.34
C PHE A 23 2.81 5.94 1.12
N GLU A 24 2.17 5.00 1.80
CA GLU A 24 0.71 4.85 1.76
C GLU A 24 -0.01 6.08 2.33
N ALA A 25 0.43 6.61 3.47
CA ALA A 25 -0.12 7.81 4.06
C ALA A 25 0.08 9.04 3.15
N MET A 26 1.29 9.20 2.59
CA MET A 26 1.57 10.28 1.62
C MET A 26 0.66 10.19 0.40
N SER A 27 0.37 8.99 -0.10
CA SER A 27 -0.54 8.82 -1.24
C SER A 27 -1.99 9.21 -0.92
N VAL A 28 -2.45 9.01 0.32
CA VAL A 28 -3.79 9.48 0.76
C VAL A 28 -3.82 11.01 0.80
N ILE A 29 -2.81 11.63 1.42
CA ILE A 29 -2.69 13.09 1.49
C ILE A 29 -2.63 13.72 0.09
N ALA A 30 -1.96 13.05 -0.85
CA ALA A 30 -1.86 13.49 -2.23
C ALA A 30 -3.24 13.55 -2.92
N VAL A 31 -4.14 12.60 -2.66
CA VAL A 31 -5.52 12.65 -3.21
C VAL A 31 -6.25 13.88 -2.69
N VAL A 32 -6.28 14.08 -1.37
CA VAL A 32 -6.95 15.23 -0.74
C VAL A 32 -6.40 16.55 -1.27
N THR A 33 -5.08 16.68 -1.31
CA THR A 33 -4.42 17.92 -1.73
C THR A 33 -4.68 18.23 -3.21
N ASN A 34 -4.58 17.23 -4.09
CA ASN A 34 -4.85 17.44 -5.51
C ASN A 34 -6.32 17.77 -5.78
N CYS A 35 -7.27 17.09 -5.10
CA CYS A 35 -8.70 17.41 -5.20
C CYS A 35 -9.00 18.84 -4.75
N ALA A 36 -8.39 19.29 -3.64
CA ALA A 36 -8.52 20.67 -3.16
C ALA A 36 -7.95 21.69 -4.18
N LEU A 37 -6.76 21.44 -4.73
CA LEU A 37 -6.15 22.32 -5.75
C LEU A 37 -7.03 22.42 -7.01
N ILE A 38 -7.59 21.30 -7.47
CA ILE A 38 -8.52 21.26 -8.60
C ILE A 38 -9.78 22.08 -8.28
N GLY A 39 -10.38 21.90 -7.10
CA GLY A 39 -11.56 22.66 -6.69
C GLY A 39 -11.33 24.16 -6.53
N MET A 40 -10.10 24.59 -6.21
CA MET A 40 -9.73 25.99 -6.11
C MET A 40 -9.39 26.64 -7.46
N SER A 41 -9.15 25.84 -8.50
CA SER A 41 -8.74 26.33 -9.82
C SER A 41 -9.85 27.17 -10.49
N PRO A 42 -9.50 28.29 -11.15
CA PRO A 42 -10.49 29.13 -11.85
C PRO A 42 -11.30 28.37 -12.92
N GLN A 43 -10.66 27.39 -13.56
CA GLN A 43 -11.28 26.55 -14.59
C GLN A 43 -12.45 25.76 -14.00
N VAL A 44 -12.24 25.11 -12.85
CA VAL A 44 -13.28 24.30 -12.20
C VAL A 44 -14.38 25.19 -11.62
N LYS A 45 -14.00 26.32 -11.01
CA LYS A 45 -14.97 27.32 -10.52
C LYS A 45 -15.86 27.87 -11.63
N SER A 46 -15.33 28.02 -12.85
CA SER A 46 -16.11 28.53 -13.99
C SER A 46 -17.26 27.61 -14.43
N TYR A 47 -17.21 26.31 -14.11
CA TYR A 47 -18.31 25.38 -14.36
C TYR A 47 -19.45 25.50 -13.34
N PHE A 48 -19.19 26.10 -12.17
CA PHE A 48 -20.18 26.28 -11.09
C PHE A 48 -20.25 27.74 -10.65
N PRO A 49 -20.62 28.68 -11.53
CA PRO A 49 -20.59 30.12 -11.21
C PRO A 49 -21.63 30.53 -10.16
N GLU A 50 -22.72 29.77 -10.02
CA GLU A 50 -23.89 30.13 -9.20
C GLU A 50 -23.86 29.51 -7.78
N SER A 51 -23.07 28.47 -7.53
CA SER A 51 -23.09 27.76 -6.24
C SER A 51 -21.75 27.10 -5.87
N GLU A 52 -21.08 27.70 -4.88
CA GLU A 52 -19.86 27.12 -4.29
C GLU A 52 -20.14 25.82 -3.53
N THR A 53 -21.32 25.69 -2.91
CA THR A 53 -21.71 24.48 -2.18
C THR A 53 -21.79 23.27 -3.12
N GLN A 54 -22.36 23.45 -4.32
CA GLN A 54 -22.44 22.37 -5.32
C GLN A 54 -21.05 21.96 -5.80
N LEU A 55 -20.15 22.91 -6.00
CA LEU A 55 -18.75 22.65 -6.35
C LEU A 55 -18.06 21.81 -5.26
N ILE A 56 -18.18 22.22 -3.99
CA ILE A 56 -17.55 21.49 -2.87
C ILE A 56 -18.09 20.06 -2.77
N LEU A 57 -19.41 19.87 -2.89
CA LEU A 57 -20.02 18.53 -2.86
C LEU A 57 -19.49 17.62 -3.98
N TRP A 58 -19.33 18.14 -5.20
CA TRP A 58 -18.75 17.37 -6.30
C TRP A 58 -17.28 17.04 -6.09
N VAL A 59 -16.48 18.00 -5.63
CA VAL A 59 -15.05 17.79 -5.35
C VAL A 59 -14.86 16.75 -4.26
N VAL A 60 -15.58 16.87 -3.15
CA VAL A 60 -15.54 15.92 -2.03
C VAL A 60 -16.09 14.54 -2.44
N GLY A 61 -17.15 14.50 -3.24
CA GLY A 61 -17.68 13.24 -3.78
C GLY A 61 -16.67 12.51 -4.66
N PHE A 62 -15.98 13.24 -5.54
CA PHE A 62 -14.92 12.69 -6.40
C PHE A 62 -13.70 12.26 -5.58
N GLU A 63 -13.32 13.02 -4.55
CA GLU A 63 -12.25 12.65 -3.61
C GLU A 63 -12.54 11.30 -2.94
N HIS A 64 -13.76 11.12 -2.39
CA HIS A 64 -14.15 9.87 -1.75
C HIS A 64 -14.17 8.69 -2.74
N PHE A 65 -14.60 8.93 -3.98
CA PHE A 65 -14.53 7.91 -5.03
C PHE A 65 -13.08 7.48 -5.32
N LEU A 66 -12.16 8.45 -5.46
CA LEU A 66 -10.74 8.16 -5.67
C LEU A 66 -10.13 7.41 -4.50
N LEU A 67 -10.40 7.85 -3.26
CA LEU A 67 -9.93 7.15 -2.06
C LEU A 67 -10.48 5.72 -1.99
N ALA A 68 -11.77 5.53 -2.25
CA ALA A 68 -12.38 4.19 -2.29
C ALA A 68 -11.70 3.31 -3.35
N SER A 69 -11.48 3.83 -4.57
CA SER A 69 -10.81 3.08 -5.63
C SER A 69 -9.38 2.68 -5.25
N LYS A 70 -8.63 3.57 -4.58
CA LYS A 70 -7.29 3.27 -4.06
C LYS A 70 -7.34 2.12 -3.06
N PHE A 71 -8.24 2.16 -2.07
CA PHE A 71 -8.37 1.10 -1.08
C PHE A 71 -8.80 -0.23 -1.70
N ILE A 72 -9.71 -0.20 -2.68
CA ILE A 72 -10.11 -1.39 -3.44
C ILE A 72 -8.90 -1.98 -4.17
N LEU A 73 -8.09 -1.17 -4.84
CA LEU A 73 -6.89 -1.65 -5.53
C LEU A 73 -5.87 -2.27 -4.56
N THR A 74 -5.66 -1.67 -3.39
CA THR A 74 -4.82 -2.26 -2.34
C THR A 74 -5.34 -3.60 -1.86
N PHE A 75 -6.66 -3.79 -1.78
CA PHE A 75 -7.24 -5.08 -1.38
C PHE A 75 -7.20 -6.13 -2.48
N VAL A 76 -7.43 -5.74 -3.74
CA VAL A 76 -7.50 -6.64 -4.89
C VAL A 76 -6.12 -7.14 -5.32
N ILE A 77 -5.09 -6.31 -5.19
CA ILE A 77 -3.73 -6.67 -5.58
C ILE A 77 -3.06 -7.38 -4.40
N PRO A 78 -2.77 -8.70 -4.49
CA PRO A 78 -2.13 -9.41 -3.41
C PRO A 78 -0.66 -9.00 -3.28
N ASP A 79 -0.23 -8.67 -2.07
CA ASP A 79 1.16 -8.27 -1.78
C ASP A 79 2.19 -9.37 -2.12
N VAL A 80 1.78 -10.63 -2.03
CA VAL A 80 2.61 -11.79 -2.33
C VAL A 80 2.10 -12.53 -3.56
N PRO A 81 2.92 -12.74 -4.60
CA PRO A 81 2.49 -13.45 -5.80
C PRO A 81 2.25 -14.94 -5.54
N LYS A 82 1.30 -15.55 -6.27
CA LYS A 82 0.80 -16.92 -6.04
C LYS A 82 1.90 -17.99 -5.97
N HIS A 83 2.91 -17.91 -6.83
CA HIS A 83 3.99 -18.90 -6.87
C HIS A 83 4.86 -18.88 -5.61
N ILE A 84 4.99 -17.73 -4.94
CA ILE A 84 5.68 -17.62 -3.65
C ILE A 84 4.79 -18.19 -2.53
N GLN A 85 3.50 -17.90 -2.54
CA GLN A 85 2.56 -18.47 -1.57
C GLN A 85 2.59 -20.01 -1.57
N ILE A 86 2.61 -20.64 -2.75
CA ILE A 86 2.70 -22.10 -2.90
C ILE A 86 4.03 -22.64 -2.34
N LYS A 87 5.14 -21.92 -2.56
CA LYS A 87 6.44 -22.32 -2.01
C LYS A 87 6.46 -22.21 -0.48
N LEU A 88 5.90 -21.14 0.07
CA LEU A 88 5.80 -20.94 1.52
C LEU A 88 4.93 -22.02 2.16
N SER A 89 3.77 -22.34 1.59
CA SER A 89 2.89 -23.38 2.12
C SER A 89 3.52 -24.77 2.05
N ARG A 90 4.30 -25.06 1.00
CA ARG A 90 5.08 -26.29 0.92
C ARG A 90 6.16 -26.38 2.00
N LEU A 91 6.92 -25.29 2.21
CA LEU A 91 7.95 -25.24 3.26
C LEU A 91 7.34 -25.41 4.65
N GLU A 92 6.19 -24.79 4.91
CA GLU A 92 5.44 -24.95 6.15
C GLU A 92 5.01 -26.40 6.36
N PHE A 93 4.44 -27.03 5.32
CA PHE A 93 4.06 -28.45 5.38
C PHE A 93 5.24 -29.38 5.68
N GLU A 94 6.36 -29.22 4.97
CA GLU A 94 7.58 -30.01 5.19
C GLU A 94 8.13 -29.83 6.62
N SER A 95 8.02 -28.62 7.19
CA SER A 95 8.42 -28.33 8.57
C SER A 95 7.53 -29.05 9.61
N LEU A 96 6.22 -29.11 9.36
CA LEU A 96 5.26 -29.81 10.22
C LEU A 96 5.46 -31.33 10.16
N GLU A 97 5.75 -31.88 8.98
CA GLU A 97 6.04 -33.31 8.84
C GLU A 97 7.34 -33.70 9.56
N ALA A 98 8.38 -32.86 9.46
CA ALA A 98 9.63 -33.06 10.19
C ALA A 98 9.43 -33.03 11.72
N LEU A 99 8.58 -32.11 12.21
CA LEU A 99 8.21 -32.04 13.62
C LEU A 99 7.45 -33.30 14.07
N LYS A 100 6.48 -33.77 13.27
CA LYS A 100 5.72 -34.99 13.58
C LYS A 100 6.63 -36.21 13.69
N LYS A 101 7.57 -36.39 12.76
CA LYS A 101 8.56 -37.49 12.79
C LYS A 101 9.44 -37.43 14.05
N ARG A 102 9.86 -36.23 14.46
CA ARG A 102 10.64 -36.04 15.68
C ARG A 102 9.86 -36.49 16.92
N VAL A 103 8.60 -36.07 17.04
CA VAL A 103 7.73 -36.44 18.18
C VAL A 103 7.51 -37.95 18.21
N SER A 104 7.13 -38.57 17.08
CA SER A 104 6.89 -40.02 17.01
C SER A 104 8.12 -40.91 17.25
N LEU A 105 9.32 -40.35 17.15
CA LEU A 105 10.58 -41.05 17.48
C LEU A 105 10.98 -40.89 18.96
N THR A 106 10.32 -39.98 19.67
CA THR A 106 10.61 -39.66 21.07
C THR A 106 9.61 -40.31 22.03
N ASP A 107 8.42 -40.70 21.54
CA ASP A 107 7.41 -41.54 22.22
C ASP A 107 7.72 -43.05 22.05
#